data_AF-H1W163-F1
#
_entry.id   AF-H1W163-F1
#
_cell.length_a   1.000
_cell.length_b   1.000
_cell.length_c   1.000
_cell.angle_alpha   90.00
_cell.angle_beta   90.00
_cell.angle_gamma   90.00
#
_symmetry.space_group_name_H-M   'P 1'
#
loop_
_entity.id
_entity.type
_entity.pdbx_description
1 polymer ?
#
loop_
_entity_poly.entity_id
_entity_poly.type
_entity_poly.pdbx_seq_one_letter_code
_entity_poly.pdbx_strand_id
1 'polypeptide(L)'
;GLRTVVDRLGTSVIHQPDRDGESALMYALDRRCPVCVATHPIRDQGLNDRTCSCIEVVKLLLAADCLITSLQDPEWIWAFAAASDRAKHLVVDDLVLRRQRLKEAALARLSPEQIDCMNLSGPSVLDRHTNEVLDLLENDGHDVPFGLNTRTHRHSPTIYHCIAFIRDKSIVVSLADAFYSRGFHEVDAPNARGFTPLT
;
A
#
# COMPACT_ATOMS: atom_id res chain seq x y z
N GLY A 1 17.12 14.22 11.18
CA GLY A 1 17.41 13.82 9.79
C GLY A 1 16.17 14.00 8.96
N LEU A 2 15.49 12.91 8.60
CA LEU A 2 14.29 12.93 7.75
C LEU A 2 13.16 13.83 8.27
N ARG A 3 12.80 13.74 9.56
CA ARG A 3 11.80 14.64 10.17
C ARG A 3 12.12 16.12 9.94
N THR A 4 13.37 16.51 10.17
CA THR A 4 13.85 17.88 9.92
C THR A 4 13.75 18.29 8.45
N VAL A 5 13.94 17.35 7.52
CA VAL A 5 13.79 17.61 6.08
C VAL A 5 12.33 17.84 5.74
N VAL A 6 11.43 16.97 6.22
CA VAL A 6 9.98 17.12 6.02
C VAL A 6 9.47 18.42 6.63
N ASP A 7 9.88 18.74 7.86
CA ASP A 7 9.45 19.94 8.58
C ASP A 7 9.91 21.24 7.88
N ARG A 8 11.07 21.22 7.20
CA ARG A 8 11.68 22.42 6.59
C ARG A 8 11.38 22.58 5.11
N LEU A 9 11.34 21.49 4.35
CA LEU A 9 11.20 21.50 2.89
C LEU A 9 9.82 21.05 2.43
N GLY A 10 8.98 20.57 3.35
CA GLY A 10 7.67 19.99 3.05
C GLY A 10 7.77 18.56 2.54
N THR A 11 6.60 17.94 2.32
CA THR A 11 6.48 16.56 1.83
C THR A 11 6.78 16.43 0.33
N SER A 12 6.71 17.52 -0.44
CA SER A 12 6.92 17.50 -1.90
C SER A 12 8.29 16.93 -2.32
N VAL A 13 9.34 17.18 -1.53
CA VAL A 13 10.70 16.70 -1.82
C VAL A 13 10.82 15.18 -1.62
N ILE A 14 10.06 14.59 -0.69
CA ILE A 14 10.12 13.15 -0.39
C ILE A 14 9.19 12.31 -1.28
N HIS A 15 8.36 12.95 -2.09
CA HIS A 15 7.54 12.30 -3.12
C HIS A 15 8.26 12.11 -4.44
N GLN A 16 9.38 12.79 -4.67
CA GLN A 16 10.13 12.64 -5.91
C GLN A 16 10.89 11.31 -5.88
N PRO A 17 10.67 10.42 -6.86
CA PRO A 17 11.54 9.26 -7.02
C PRO A 17 12.94 9.73 -7.38
N ASP A 18 13.93 8.91 -7.07
CA ASP A 18 15.29 9.17 -7.50
C ASP A 18 15.49 8.84 -8.99
N ARG A 19 16.75 8.74 -9.42
CA ARG A 19 17.10 8.47 -10.82
C ARG A 19 16.77 7.04 -11.26
N ASP A 20 16.67 6.13 -10.30
CA ASP A 20 16.37 4.72 -10.53
C ASP A 20 14.86 4.44 -10.38
N GLY A 21 14.07 5.46 -10.01
CA GLY A 21 12.63 5.36 -9.82
C GLY A 21 12.23 5.10 -8.37
N GLU A 22 13.18 4.88 -7.47
CA GLU A 22 12.90 4.46 -6.11
C GLU A 22 12.35 5.61 -5.25
N SER A 23 11.29 5.32 -4.49
CA SER A 23 10.71 6.26 -3.55
C SER A 23 11.41 6.22 -2.18
N ALA A 24 11.29 7.29 -1.40
CA ALA A 24 11.80 7.32 -0.03
C ALA A 24 11.24 6.19 0.85
N LEU A 25 10.00 5.75 0.58
CA LEU A 25 9.37 4.63 1.29
C LEU A 25 9.99 3.29 0.87
N MET A 26 10.30 3.08 -0.41
CA MET A 26 10.98 1.87 -0.88
C MET A 26 12.33 1.69 -0.18
N TYR A 27 13.15 2.74 -0.13
CA TYR A 27 14.41 2.73 0.64
C TYR A 27 14.22 2.41 2.12
N ALA A 28 13.16 2.94 2.74
CA ALA A 28 12.88 2.69 4.16
C ALA A 28 12.45 1.24 4.42
N LEU A 29 11.75 0.62 3.46
CA LEU A 29 11.29 -0.77 3.54
C LEU A 29 12.42 -1.76 3.26
N ASP A 30 13.27 -1.48 2.27
CA ASP A 30 14.39 -2.35 1.90
C ASP A 30 15.50 -2.37 2.97
N ARG A 31 15.72 -1.25 3.66
CA ARG A 31 16.70 -1.16 4.75
C ARG A 31 16.26 -1.97 5.97
N ARG A 32 16.69 -3.23 6.02
CA ARG A 32 16.62 -4.07 7.21
C ARG A 32 17.38 -3.42 8.35
N CYS A 33 16.66 -2.87 9.33
CA CYS A 33 17.29 -2.40 10.56
C CYS A 33 17.67 -3.62 11.42
N PRO A 34 18.96 -3.84 11.72
CA PRO A 34 19.41 -4.99 12.51
C PRO A 34 18.70 -5.07 13.88
N VAL A 35 18.35 -3.91 14.45
CA VAL A 35 17.61 -3.81 15.73
C VAL A 35 16.21 -4.42 15.62
N CYS A 36 15.53 -4.24 14.48
CA CYS A 36 14.20 -4.81 14.25
C CYS A 36 14.24 -6.31 13.88
N VAL A 37 15.38 -6.82 13.41
CA VAL A 37 15.58 -8.24 13.05
C VAL A 37 16.01 -9.06 14.27
N ALA A 38 16.79 -8.48 15.18
CA ALA A 38 17.30 -9.17 16.37
C ALA A 38 16.27 -9.31 17.52
N THR A 39 15.22 -8.48 17.56
CA THR A 39 14.29 -8.44 18.71
C THR A 39 13.10 -9.40 18.65
N HIS A 40 12.94 -10.24 17.62
CA HIS A 40 11.85 -11.23 17.63
C HIS A 40 12.21 -12.57 16.95
N PRO A 41 12.77 -13.54 17.69
CA PRO A 41 12.13 -14.85 17.73
C PRO A 41 10.87 -14.73 18.60
N ILE A 42 9.76 -15.25 18.12
CA ILE A 42 8.46 -15.33 18.80
C ILE A 42 8.67 -15.71 20.27
N ARG A 43 8.45 -14.77 21.20
CA ARG A 43 8.06 -15.02 22.59
C ARG A 43 7.74 -13.70 23.30
N ASP A 44 6.48 -13.59 23.70
CA ASP A 44 6.03 -12.75 24.80
C ASP A 44 7.05 -12.77 25.94
N GLN A 45 7.62 -11.60 26.26
CA GLN A 45 8.07 -11.22 27.60
C GLN A 45 8.64 -9.79 27.60
N GLY A 46 7.78 -8.83 27.93
CA GLY A 46 8.10 -7.80 28.94
C GLY A 46 9.34 -6.91 28.77
N LEU A 47 9.81 -6.64 27.56
CA LEU A 47 10.86 -5.64 27.33
C LEU A 47 10.26 -4.41 26.63
N ASN A 48 10.30 -3.30 27.36
CA ASN A 48 9.78 -2.00 26.98
C ASN A 48 10.00 -1.66 25.50
N ASP A 49 8.88 -1.25 24.91
CA ASP A 49 8.56 -0.75 23.58
C ASP A 49 9.48 0.40 23.08
N ARG A 50 10.80 0.17 23.03
CA ARG A 50 11.75 1.12 22.46
C ARG A 50 11.59 1.07 20.93
N THR A 51 10.78 2.00 20.44
CA THR A 51 10.61 2.42 19.04
C THR A 51 11.86 2.15 18.20
N CYS A 52 11.79 1.15 17.33
CA CYS A 52 12.82 0.90 16.33
C CYS A 52 12.84 2.08 15.35
N SER A 53 13.98 2.74 15.18
CA SER A 53 14.09 3.98 14.40
C SER A 53 13.65 3.81 12.94
N CYS A 54 13.78 2.62 12.36
CA CYS A 54 13.28 2.35 11.01
C CYS A 54 11.75 2.32 10.93
N ILE A 55 11.06 1.86 11.98
CA ILE A 55 9.60 1.88 12.05
C ILE A 55 9.07 3.31 12.15
N GLU A 56 9.76 4.17 12.90
CA GLU A 56 9.41 5.60 12.98
C GLU A 56 9.63 6.32 11.65
N VAL A 57 10.64 5.91 10.87
CA VAL A 57 10.83 6.41 9.51
C VAL A 57 9.68 5.97 8.60
N VAL A 58 9.28 4.69 8.62
CA VAL A 58 8.14 4.19 7.84
C VAL A 58 6.87 4.95 8.21
N LYS A 59 6.55 5.11 9.50
CA LYS A 59 5.38 5.88 9.95
C LYS A 59 5.41 7.32 9.45
N LEU A 60 6.56 7.97 9.51
CA LEU A 60 6.71 9.36 9.05
C LEU A 60 6.50 9.48 7.54
N LEU A 61 6.99 8.52 6.75
CA LEU A 61 6.80 8.48 5.31
C LEU A 61 5.35 8.13 4.92
N LEU A 62 4.70 7.24 5.65
CA LEU A 62 3.27 6.95 5.48
C LEU A 62 2.41 8.18 5.81
N ALA A 63 2.68 8.86 6.92
CA ALA A 63 1.99 10.10 7.28
C ALA A 63 2.21 11.23 6.28
N ALA A 64 3.32 11.16 5.53
CA ALA A 64 3.62 12.06 4.44
C ALA A 64 3.12 11.56 3.08
N ASP A 65 2.23 10.57 3.02
CA ASP A 65 1.61 10.04 1.79
C ASP A 65 2.58 9.39 0.78
N CYS A 66 3.80 9.01 1.17
CA CYS A 66 4.79 8.38 0.28
C CYS A 66 4.38 6.98 -0.21
N LEU A 67 3.34 6.38 0.36
CA LEU A 67 2.76 5.14 -0.16
C LEU A 67 2.20 5.33 -1.57
N ILE A 68 1.60 6.49 -1.85
CA ILE A 68 0.95 6.80 -3.13
C ILE A 68 1.93 6.69 -4.30
N THR A 69 3.10 7.29 -4.15
CA THR A 69 4.17 7.23 -5.17
C THR A 69 4.73 5.84 -5.31
N SER A 70 4.78 5.06 -4.23
CA SER A 70 5.30 3.68 -4.25
C SER A 70 4.36 2.72 -5.00
N LEU A 71 3.05 2.83 -4.82
CA LEU A 71 2.07 1.93 -5.47
C LEU A 71 2.08 2.02 -7.01
N GLN A 72 2.57 3.12 -7.56
CA GLN A 72 2.68 3.35 -8.99
C GLN A 72 3.92 2.71 -9.61
N ASP A 73 4.92 2.38 -8.80
CA ASP A 73 6.13 1.67 -9.23
C ASP A 73 5.90 0.16 -9.05
N PRO A 74 6.01 -0.68 -10.10
CA PRO A 74 5.87 -2.13 -9.95
C PRO A 74 6.92 -2.77 -9.02
N GLU A 75 8.08 -2.16 -8.82
CA GLU A 75 9.17 -2.71 -8.01
C GLU A 75 8.98 -2.51 -6.50
N TRP A 76 8.03 -1.67 -6.08
CA TRP A 76 7.74 -1.44 -4.66
C TRP A 76 7.50 -2.73 -3.87
N ILE A 77 6.95 -3.75 -4.53
CA ILE A 77 6.62 -5.02 -3.92
C ILE A 77 7.87 -5.77 -3.45
N TRP A 78 9.03 -5.57 -4.10
CA TRP A 78 10.30 -6.17 -3.68
C TRP A 78 10.82 -5.56 -2.39
N ALA A 79 10.82 -4.22 -2.31
CA ALA A 79 11.16 -3.50 -1.09
C ALA A 79 10.21 -3.86 0.06
N PHE A 80 8.91 -3.93 -0.24
CA PHE A 80 7.89 -4.35 0.72
C PHE A 80 8.09 -5.80 1.19
N ALA A 81 8.43 -6.72 0.29
CA ALA A 81 8.72 -8.12 0.63
C ALA A 81 9.95 -8.26 1.52
N ALA A 82 10.98 -7.44 1.31
CA ALA A 82 12.21 -7.43 2.09
C ALA A 82 12.05 -6.82 3.50
N ALA A 83 10.98 -6.05 3.72
CA ALA A 83 10.73 -5.35 4.97
C ALA A 83 10.44 -6.28 6.15
N SER A 84 10.66 -5.76 7.36
CA SER A 84 10.26 -6.43 8.60
C SER A 84 8.75 -6.61 8.70
N ASP A 85 8.27 -7.64 9.41
CA ASP A 85 6.84 -7.90 9.57
C ASP A 85 6.09 -6.68 10.12
N ARG A 86 6.65 -6.00 11.12
CA ARG A 86 6.03 -4.79 11.70
C ARG A 86 5.88 -3.67 10.67
N ALA A 87 6.86 -3.46 9.80
CA ALA A 87 6.77 -2.47 8.73
C ALA A 87 5.72 -2.88 7.68
N LYS A 88 5.67 -4.17 7.34
CA LYS A 88 4.65 -4.71 6.42
C LYS A 88 3.25 -4.41 6.94
N HIS A 89 2.97 -4.77 8.20
CA HIS A 89 1.67 -4.55 8.83
C HIS A 89 1.26 -3.07 8.80
N LEU A 90 2.18 -2.14 9.11
CA LEU A 90 1.90 -0.71 9.06
C LEU A 90 1.50 -0.22 7.67
N VAL A 91 2.21 -0.68 6.63
CA VAL A 91 1.89 -0.30 5.24
C VAL A 91 0.55 -0.90 4.82
N VAL A 92 0.26 -2.17 5.18
CA VAL A 92 -1.05 -2.77 4.84
C VAL A 92 -2.18 -2.05 5.57
N ASP A 93 -2.04 -1.79 6.88
CA ASP A 93 -3.05 -1.08 7.68
C ASP A 93 -3.31 0.33 7.13
N ASP A 94 -2.25 1.05 6.75
CA ASP A 94 -2.37 2.38 6.13
C ASP A 94 -3.06 2.32 4.76
N LEU A 95 -2.74 1.32 3.94
CA LEU A 95 -3.39 1.12 2.65
C LEU A 95 -4.89 0.80 2.80
N VAL A 96 -5.26 -0.06 3.76
CA VAL A 96 -6.67 -0.36 4.11
C VAL A 96 -7.40 0.93 4.43
N LEU A 97 -6.84 1.75 5.33
CA LEU A 97 -7.47 2.98 5.78
C LEU A 97 -7.70 3.95 4.62
N ARG A 98 -6.71 4.13 3.75
CA ARG A 98 -6.82 5.01 2.58
C ARG A 98 -7.88 4.53 1.60
N ARG A 99 -7.90 3.23 1.29
CA ARG A 99 -8.88 2.64 0.37
C ARG A 99 -10.29 2.62 0.93
N GLN A 100 -10.44 2.44 2.24
CA GLN A 100 -11.72 2.57 2.91
C GLN A 100 -12.24 4.01 2.83
N ARG A 101 -11.39 5.01 3.07
CA ARG A 101 -11.75 6.44 2.90
C ARG A 101 -12.09 6.79 1.46
N LEU A 102 -11.35 6.27 0.49
CA LEU A 102 -11.65 6.44 -0.93
C LEU A 102 -13.00 5.82 -1.28
N LYS A 103 -13.28 4.61 -0.79
CA LYS A 103 -14.54 3.92 -0.98
C LYS A 103 -15.72 4.69 -0.38
N GLU A 104 -15.57 5.23 0.83
CA GLU A 104 -16.56 6.12 1.46
C GLU A 104 -16.78 7.40 0.63
N ALA A 105 -15.69 7.99 0.11
CA ALA A 105 -15.78 9.15 -0.76
C ALA A 105 -16.53 8.86 -2.07
N ALA A 106 -16.34 7.66 -2.62
CA ALA A 106 -17.03 7.18 -3.82
C ALA A 106 -18.52 6.91 -3.54
N LEU A 107 -18.84 6.21 -2.45
CA LEU A 107 -20.23 5.94 -2.04
C LEU A 107 -21.06 7.21 -1.85
N ALA A 108 -20.43 8.32 -1.45
CA ALA A 108 -21.11 9.60 -1.25
C ALA A 108 -21.37 10.39 -2.53
N ARG A 109 -20.80 9.99 -3.67
CA ARG A 109 -20.72 10.82 -4.89
C ARG A 109 -21.15 10.11 -6.16
N LEU A 110 -20.81 8.83 -6.30
CA LEU A 110 -21.11 8.05 -7.49
C LEU A 110 -22.59 7.66 -7.55
N SER A 111 -23.07 7.39 -8.77
CA SER A 111 -24.45 6.93 -8.97
C SER A 111 -24.67 5.52 -8.39
N PRO A 112 -25.91 5.15 -8.04
CA PRO A 112 -26.22 3.81 -7.58
C PRO A 112 -25.77 2.72 -8.56
N GLU A 113 -25.91 2.95 -9.87
CA GLU A 113 -25.50 2.01 -10.91
C GLU A 113 -23.98 1.79 -10.90
N GLN A 114 -23.18 2.84 -10.72
CA GLN A 114 -21.73 2.74 -10.63
C GLN A 114 -21.31 2.01 -9.34
N ILE A 115 -21.97 2.32 -8.22
CA ILE A 115 -21.74 1.67 -6.91
C ILE A 115 -22.01 0.17 -7.00
N ASP A 116 -23.13 -0.21 -7.61
CA ASP A 116 -23.53 -1.62 -7.74
C ASP A 116 -22.62 -2.38 -8.71
N CYS A 117 -22.29 -1.78 -9.86
CA CYS A 117 -21.39 -2.40 -10.86
C CYS A 117 -20.02 -2.77 -10.28
N MET A 118 -19.48 -1.93 -9.40
CA MET A 118 -18.19 -2.15 -8.75
C MET A 118 -18.29 -2.79 -7.35
N ASN A 119 -19.52 -3.13 -6.91
CA ASN A 119 -19.80 -3.66 -5.57
C ASN A 119 -19.19 -2.82 -4.44
N LEU A 120 -19.27 -1.49 -4.53
CA LEU A 120 -18.67 -0.58 -3.54
C LEU A 120 -19.36 -0.66 -2.17
N SER A 121 -20.56 -1.23 -2.07
CA SER A 121 -21.24 -1.45 -0.79
C SER A 121 -20.83 -2.77 -0.12
N GLY A 122 -20.06 -3.63 -0.81
CA GLY A 122 -19.61 -4.91 -0.28
C GLY A 122 -18.63 -4.76 0.91
N PRO A 123 -18.34 -5.83 1.65
CA PRO A 123 -17.47 -5.75 2.84
C PRO A 123 -15.97 -5.68 2.51
N SER A 124 -15.56 -6.02 1.29
CA SER A 124 -14.14 -6.05 0.89
C SER A 124 -13.53 -4.65 0.78
N VAL A 125 -12.23 -4.54 1.03
CA VAL A 125 -11.46 -3.34 0.75
C VAL A 125 -11.50 -3.05 -0.75
N LEU A 126 -11.56 -1.77 -1.13
CA LEU A 126 -11.47 -1.34 -2.52
C LEU A 126 -10.08 -1.70 -3.09
N ASP A 127 -10.00 -2.73 -3.94
CA ASP A 127 -8.75 -3.14 -4.58
C ASP A 127 -8.85 -3.09 -6.11
N ARG A 128 -9.50 -4.08 -6.72
CA ARG A 128 -9.64 -4.21 -8.18
C ARG A 128 -10.12 -2.93 -8.88
N HIS A 129 -11.10 -2.26 -8.30
CA HIS A 129 -11.73 -1.08 -8.88
C HIS A 129 -11.11 0.24 -8.40
N THR A 130 -9.96 0.22 -7.73
CA THR A 130 -9.34 1.44 -7.18
C THR A 130 -9.09 2.49 -8.26
N ASN A 131 -8.47 2.10 -9.37
CA ASN A 131 -8.15 3.04 -10.46
C ASN A 131 -9.43 3.55 -11.14
N GLU A 132 -10.41 2.67 -11.36
CA GLU A 132 -11.70 3.03 -11.99
C GLU A 132 -12.52 4.00 -11.13
N VAL A 133 -12.57 3.78 -9.81
CA VAL A 133 -13.22 4.71 -8.87
C VAL A 133 -12.55 6.09 -8.92
N LEU A 134 -11.22 6.13 -8.97
CA LEU A 134 -10.48 7.39 -9.05
C LEU A 134 -10.75 8.12 -10.37
N ASP A 135 -10.76 7.39 -11.49
CA ASP A 135 -11.08 7.94 -12.81
C ASP A 135 -12.52 8.51 -12.83
N LEU A 136 -13.50 7.82 -12.26
CA LEU A 136 -14.89 8.28 -12.18
C LEU A 136 -15.02 9.55 -11.34
N LEU A 137 -14.41 9.57 -10.15
CA LEU A 137 -14.44 10.75 -9.28
C LEU A 137 -13.81 11.97 -9.97
N GLU A 138 -12.66 11.80 -10.62
CA GLU A 138 -11.98 12.88 -11.35
C GLU A 138 -12.81 13.37 -12.55
N ASN A 139 -13.41 12.45 -13.33
CA ASN A 139 -14.22 12.78 -14.50
C ASN A 139 -15.53 13.51 -14.15
N ASP A 140 -16.12 13.20 -12.99
CA ASP A 140 -17.30 13.90 -12.47
C ASP A 140 -16.95 15.24 -11.80
N GLY A 141 -15.67 15.65 -11.86
CA GLY A 141 -15.19 16.94 -11.34
C GLY A 141 -14.99 16.95 -9.83
N HIS A 142 -14.90 15.79 -9.19
CA HIS A 142 -14.60 15.69 -7.77
C HIS A 142 -13.08 15.67 -7.54
N ASP A 143 -12.61 16.61 -6.73
CA ASP A 143 -11.22 16.61 -6.29
C ASP A 143 -10.97 15.42 -5.33
N VAL A 144 -9.98 14.60 -5.65
CA VAL A 144 -9.53 13.50 -4.79
C VAL A 144 -8.24 13.93 -4.09
N PRO A 145 -8.24 14.05 -2.75
CA PRO A 145 -7.04 14.39 -2.01
C PRO A 145 -5.88 13.46 -2.35
N PHE A 146 -4.68 14.01 -2.50
CA PHE A 146 -3.49 13.27 -2.90
C PHE A 146 -3.28 11.96 -2.11
N GLY A 147 -3.42 12.01 -0.78
CA GLY A 147 -3.29 10.83 0.09
C GLY A 147 -4.34 9.74 -0.12
N LEU A 148 -5.42 9.97 -0.89
CA LEU A 148 -6.40 8.95 -1.25
C LEU A 148 -6.19 8.38 -2.65
N ASN A 149 -5.26 8.95 -3.45
CA ASN A 149 -4.98 8.51 -4.82
C ASN A 149 -4.15 7.22 -4.83
N THR A 150 -4.67 6.13 -4.28
CA THR A 150 -3.96 4.85 -4.15
C THR A 150 -3.93 4.04 -5.45
N ARG A 151 -3.81 4.72 -6.60
CA ARG A 151 -3.70 4.08 -7.92
C ARG A 151 -2.56 3.06 -7.88
N THR A 152 -2.83 1.86 -8.35
CA THR A 152 -1.78 0.87 -8.60
C THR A 152 -1.27 0.98 -10.02
N HIS A 153 -0.07 0.47 -10.25
CA HIS A 153 0.50 0.36 -11.58
C HIS A 153 -0.44 -0.41 -12.54
N ARG A 154 -0.55 0.06 -13.80
CA ARG A 154 -1.52 -0.44 -14.80
C ARG A 154 -1.45 -1.95 -15.07
N HIS A 155 -0.29 -2.56 -14.86
CA HIS A 155 -0.09 -4.01 -15.09
C HIS A 155 -0.42 -4.84 -13.85
N SER A 156 -0.70 -4.19 -12.72
CA SER A 156 -0.99 -4.81 -11.44
C SER A 156 -2.26 -4.19 -10.83
N PRO A 157 -3.45 -4.51 -11.40
CA PRO A 157 -4.70 -3.85 -11.01
C PRO A 157 -5.18 -4.25 -9.60
N THR A 158 -4.60 -5.30 -9.01
CA THR A 158 -4.84 -5.67 -7.60
C THR A 158 -3.50 -5.85 -6.90
N ILE A 159 -3.52 -5.80 -5.56
CA ILE A 159 -2.34 -6.13 -4.76
C ILE A 159 -1.84 -7.55 -5.03
N TYR A 160 -2.73 -8.50 -5.30
CA TYR A 160 -2.34 -9.88 -5.61
C TYR A 160 -1.59 -9.99 -6.95
N HIS A 161 -1.89 -9.14 -7.94
CA HIS A 161 -1.05 -9.06 -9.14
C HIS A 161 0.36 -8.55 -8.83
N CYS A 162 0.51 -7.62 -7.88
CA CYS A 162 1.84 -7.20 -7.42
C CYS A 162 2.57 -8.36 -6.73
N ILE A 163 1.91 -9.06 -5.81
CA ILE A 163 2.50 -10.19 -5.05
C ILE A 163 2.90 -11.33 -5.99
N ALA A 164 2.14 -11.58 -7.06
CA ALA A 164 2.43 -12.64 -8.02
C ALA A 164 3.78 -12.49 -8.75
N PHE A 165 4.40 -11.30 -8.74
CA PHE A 165 5.75 -11.12 -9.27
C PHE A 165 6.83 -11.76 -8.38
N ILE A 166 6.55 -12.02 -7.10
CA ILE A 166 7.51 -12.59 -6.15
C ILE A 166 7.74 -14.07 -6.43
N ARG A 167 9.01 -14.47 -6.57
CA ARG A 167 9.41 -15.86 -6.85
C ARG A 167 9.37 -16.78 -5.63
N ASP A 168 9.63 -16.25 -4.43
CA ASP A 168 9.64 -17.04 -3.20
C ASP A 168 8.22 -17.29 -2.69
N LYS A 169 7.78 -18.55 -2.80
CA LYS A 169 6.43 -18.97 -2.41
C LYS A 169 6.14 -18.73 -0.92
N SER A 170 7.13 -18.85 -0.04
CA SER A 170 6.91 -18.65 1.39
C SER A 170 6.57 -17.18 1.70
N ILE A 171 7.24 -16.27 1.02
CA ILE A 171 6.98 -14.82 1.11
C ILE A 171 5.62 -14.50 0.50
N VAL A 172 5.31 -15.06 -0.68
CA VAL A 172 4.01 -14.87 -1.34
C VAL A 172 2.85 -15.24 -0.41
N VAL A 173 2.90 -16.42 0.20
CA VAL A 173 1.84 -16.88 1.12
C VAL A 173 1.72 -15.95 2.32
N SER A 174 2.83 -15.62 2.97
CA SER A 174 2.82 -14.72 4.13
C SER A 174 2.23 -13.34 3.81
N LEU A 175 2.58 -12.76 2.65
CA LEU A 175 2.02 -11.48 2.23
C LEU A 175 0.55 -11.59 1.84
N ALA A 176 0.18 -12.63 1.10
CA ALA A 176 -1.19 -12.88 0.70
C ALA A 176 -2.10 -13.02 1.94
N ASP A 177 -1.70 -13.79 2.95
CA ASP A 177 -2.44 -13.93 4.21
C ASP A 177 -2.58 -12.59 4.96
N ALA A 178 -1.52 -11.78 4.96
CA ALA A 178 -1.53 -10.47 5.62
C ALA A 178 -2.53 -9.51 4.99
N PHE A 179 -2.67 -9.52 3.66
CA PHE A 179 -3.66 -8.72 2.93
C PHE A 179 -5.07 -9.33 3.01
N TYR A 180 -5.19 -10.65 2.85
CA TYR A 180 -6.48 -11.35 2.89
C TYR A 180 -7.18 -11.16 4.23
N SER A 181 -6.46 -11.33 5.34
CA SER A 181 -6.98 -11.09 6.69
C SER A 181 -7.44 -9.65 6.96
N ARG A 182 -7.11 -8.71 6.07
CA ARG A 182 -7.49 -7.30 6.14
C ARG A 182 -8.54 -6.89 5.09
N GLY A 183 -9.15 -7.87 4.42
CA GLY A 183 -10.29 -7.62 3.55
C GLY A 183 -9.95 -7.46 2.06
N PHE A 184 -8.70 -7.72 1.65
CA PHE A 184 -8.35 -7.80 0.24
C PHE A 184 -8.71 -9.20 -0.28
N HIS A 185 -9.85 -9.34 -0.95
CA HIS A 185 -10.37 -10.63 -1.37
C HIS A 185 -10.32 -10.87 -2.89
N GLU A 186 -9.69 -9.97 -3.65
CA GLU A 186 -9.60 -10.02 -5.11
C GLU A 186 -8.46 -10.94 -5.61
N VAL A 187 -8.31 -12.13 -5.00
CA VAL A 187 -7.24 -13.10 -5.30
C VAL A 187 -7.36 -13.72 -6.69
N ASP A 188 -8.60 -13.87 -7.18
CA ASP A 188 -8.91 -14.49 -8.47
C ASP A 188 -9.29 -13.46 -9.55
N ALA A 189 -9.17 -12.16 -9.25
CA ALA A 189 -9.57 -11.12 -10.18
C ALA A 189 -8.67 -11.12 -11.42
N PRO A 190 -9.22 -11.15 -12.64
CA PRO A 190 -8.40 -11.07 -13.84
C PRO A 190 -7.93 -9.64 -14.10
N ASN A 191 -6.71 -9.48 -14.63
CA ASN A 191 -6.26 -8.22 -15.23
C ASN A 191 -6.90 -7.98 -16.62
N ALA A 192 -6.55 -6.85 -17.24
CA ALA A 192 -7.04 -6.47 -18.57
C ALA A 192 -6.72 -7.47 -19.69
N ARG A 193 -5.80 -8.42 -19.47
CA ARG A 193 -5.44 -9.49 -20.41
C ARG A 193 -6.11 -10.82 -20.06
N GLY A 194 -6.95 -10.87 -19.03
CA GLY A 194 -7.64 -12.08 -18.56
C GLY A 194 -6.80 -12.98 -17.66
N PHE A 195 -5.58 -12.57 -17.27
CA PHE A 195 -4.76 -13.36 -16.34
C PHE A 195 -5.12 -13.05 -14.90
N THR A 196 -5.25 -14.07 -14.09
CA THR A 196 -5.45 -13.95 -12.64
C THR A 196 -4.09 -13.95 -11.94
N PRO A 197 -3.99 -13.49 -10.68
CA PRO A 197 -2.79 -13.67 -9.86
C PRO A 197 -2.30 -15.12 -9.72
N LEU A 198 -3.16 -16.11 -9.99
CA LEU A 198 -2.86 -17.54 -9.84
C LEU A 198 -2.37 -18.22 -11.13
N THR A 199 -2.42 -17.53 -12.28
CA THR A 199 -2.05 -18.07 -13.61
C THR A 199 -0.71 -17.55 -14.08
#